data_AF-A0A2D5XZP9-F1
#
_entry.id   AF-A0A2D5XZP9-F1
#
_cell.length_a   1.000
_cell.length_b   1.000
_cell.length_c   1.000
_cell.angle_alpha   90.00
_cell.angle_beta   90.00
_cell.angle_gamma   90.00
#
_symmetry.space_group_name_H-M   'P 1'
#
loop_
_entity.id
_entity.type
_entity.pdbx_description
1 polymer ?
#
loop_
_entity_poly.entity_id
_entity_poly.type
_entity_poly.pdbx_seq_one_letter_code
_entity_poly.pdbx_strand_id
1 'polypeptide(L)' 'MPVIATRGRPSALRQMIAKSGAPMYFVAGLSGIDPSTLSKYANRRLPIRHHHMLALCGVFDCEPEDLLDGDEE' A
#
# COMPACT_ATOMS: atom_id res chain seq x y z
N MET A 1 23.56 10.15 18.01
CA MET A 1 22.87 10.40 16.72
C MET A 1 21.54 9.65 16.77
N PRO A 2 20.37 10.28 16.56
CA PRO A 2 19.12 9.55 16.59
C PRO A 2 19.08 8.59 15.38
N VAL A 3 18.69 7.34 15.64
CA VAL A 3 18.60 6.28 14.64
C VAL A 3 17.46 6.63 13.69
N ILE A 4 17.79 7.19 12.53
CA ILE A 4 16.86 7.37 11.41
C ILE A 4 16.50 5.94 10.99
N ALA A 5 15.26 5.52 11.29
CA ALA A 5 14.73 4.23 10.88
C ALA A 5 15.12 4.00 9.42
N THR A 6 15.96 2.99 9.17
CA THR A 6 16.30 2.53 7.83
C THR A 6 14.99 2.09 7.19
N ARG A 7 14.38 3.01 6.44
CA ARG A 7 13.15 2.77 5.69
C ARG A 7 13.48 1.64 4.72
N GLY A 8 13.02 0.43 5.02
CA GLY A 8 13.00 -0.65 4.05
C GLY A 8 12.33 -0.20 2.74
N ARG A 9 12.58 -0.94 1.66
CA ARG A 9 11.99 -0.64 0.35
C ARG A 9 10.48 -0.37 0.51
N PRO A 10 9.98 0.77 0.00
CA PRO A 10 8.55 1.07 0.09
C PRO A 10 7.78 -0.02 -0.65
N SER A 11 6.70 -0.51 -0.04
CA SER A 11 5.83 -1.51 -0.68
C SER A 11 5.33 -1.04 -2.05
N ALA A 12 5.02 -1.97 -2.94
CA ALA A 12 4.42 -1.71 -4.24
C ALA A 12 3.15 -0.84 -4.09
N LEU A 13 2.31 -1.15 -3.09
CA LEU A 13 1.17 -0.33 -2.68
C LEU A 13 1.57 1.12 -2.37
N ARG A 14 2.61 1.32 -1.55
CA ARG A 14 3.06 2.67 -1.16
C ARG A 14 3.60 3.44 -2.35
N GLN A 15 4.27 2.76 -3.28
CA GLN A 15 4.76 3.36 -4.51
C GLN A 15 3.60 3.77 -5.43
N MET A 16 2.56 2.95 -5.56
CA MET A 16 1.37 3.28 -6.34
C MET A 16 0.61 4.47 -5.74
N ILE A 17 0.42 4.51 -4.42
CA ILE A 17 -0.18 5.67 -3.75
C ILE A 17 0.65 6.93 -4.03
N ALA A 18 1.98 6.84 -3.94
CA ALA A 18 2.86 7.97 -4.24
C ALA A 18 2.76 8.41 -5.72
N LYS A 19 2.66 7.47 -6.66
CA LYS A 19 2.49 7.74 -8.10
C LYS A 19 1.15 8.40 -8.41
N SER A 20 0.09 8.04 -7.69
CA SER A 20 -1.23 8.66 -7.88
C SER A 20 -1.28 10.14 -7.51
N GLY A 21 -0.30 10.63 -6.73
CA GLY A 21 -0.30 11.98 -6.18
C GLY A 21 -1.39 12.23 -5.13
N ALA A 22 -2.28 11.26 -4.88
CA ALA A 22 -3.33 11.36 -3.90
C ALA A 22 -2.81 11.06 -2.49
N PRO A 23 -3.30 11.78 -1.48
CA PRO A 23 -2.93 11.48 -0.11
C PRO A 23 -3.52 10.14 0.34
N MET A 24 -2.81 9.44 1.22
CA MET A 24 -3.14 8.07 1.64
C MET A 24 -4.56 7.93 2.23
N TYR A 25 -5.06 8.95 2.94
CA TYR A 25 -6.41 8.95 3.50
C TYR A 25 -7.50 9.03 2.41
N PHE A 26 -7.20 9.65 1.26
CA PHE A 26 -8.13 9.77 0.16
C PHE A 26 -8.27 8.43 -0.56
N VAL A 27 -7.15 7.76 -0.82
CA VAL A 27 -7.13 6.38 -1.35
C VAL A 27 -7.87 5.42 -0.41
N ALA A 28 -7.64 5.55 0.90
CA ALA A 28 -8.35 4.77 1.92
C ALA A 28 -9.87 4.97 1.83
N GLY A 29 -10.32 6.23 1.67
CA GLY A 29 -11.74 6.54 1.44
C GLY A 29 -12.30 5.93 0.15
N LEU A 30 -11.57 6.01 -0.96
CA LEU A 30 -12.01 5.43 -2.24
C LEU A 30 -12.08 3.90 -2.22
N SER A 31 -11.15 3.26 -1.52
CA SER A 31 -11.09 1.79 -1.41
C SER A 31 -11.97 1.22 -0.29
N GLY A 32 -12.57 2.08 0.55
CA GLY A 32 -13.34 1.65 1.73
C GLY A 32 -12.49 1.00 2.81
N ILE A 33 -11.18 1.23 2.81
CA ILE A 33 -10.21 0.64 3.75
C ILE A 33 -9.91 1.69 4.83
N ASP A 34 -9.84 1.27 6.09
CA ASP A 34 -9.39 2.17 7.15
C ASP A 34 -7.94 2.68 6.88
N PRO A 35 -7.67 3.99 6.99
CA PRO A 35 -6.36 4.55 6.68
C PRO A 35 -5.23 3.98 7.55
N SER A 36 -5.53 3.55 8.78
CA SER A 36 -4.55 2.87 9.65
C SER A 36 -4.21 1.48 9.10
N THR A 37 -5.20 0.77 8.59
CA THR A 37 -5.03 -0.55 7.94
C THR A 37 -4.24 -0.40 6.65
N LEU A 38 -4.61 0.57 5.81
CA LEU A 38 -3.91 0.87 4.57
C LEU A 38 -2.45 1.28 4.81
N SER A 39 -2.18 2.05 5.88
CA SER A 39 -0.82 2.38 6.31
C SER A 39 -0.03 1.14 6.76
N LYS A 40 -0.67 0.19 7.47
CA LYS A 40 -0.01 -1.08 7.84
C LYS A 40 0.36 -1.90 6.60
N TYR A 41 -0.51 -1.95 5.59
CA TYR A 41 -0.21 -2.58 4.30
C TYR A 41 0.94 -1.86 3.58
N ALA A 42 0.87 -0.54 3.48
CA ALA A 42 1.89 0.29 2.82
C ALA A 42 3.29 0.16 3.45
N ASN A 43 3.35 -0.20 4.73
CA ASN A 43 4.60 -0.38 5.48
C ASN A 43 4.97 -1.86 5.68
N ARG A 44 4.36 -2.81 4.95
CA ARG A 44 4.59 -4.26 5.07
C ARG A 44 4.45 -4.80 6.51
N ARG A 45 3.65 -4.13 7.34
CA ARG A 45 3.40 -4.54 8.74
C ARG A 45 2.31 -5.60 8.85
N LEU A 46 1.45 -5.69 7.84
CA LEU A 46 0.40 -6.68 7.71
C LEU A 46 0.28 -7.11 6.25
N PRO A 47 -0.03 -8.39 5.97
CA PRO A 47 -0.39 -8.83 4.62
C PRO A 47 -1.73 -8.23 4.19
N ILE A 48 -1.82 -7.87 2.91
CA ILE A 48 -3.05 -7.34 2.31
C ILE A 48 -4.07 -8.47 2.23
N ARG A 49 -5.30 -8.22 2.71
CA ARG A 49 -6.39 -9.18 2.59
C ARG A 49 -6.94 -9.19 1.16
N HIS A 50 -7.37 -10.36 0.68
CA HIS A 50 -7.84 -10.52 -0.69
C HIS A 50 -8.95 -9.52 -1.11
N HIS A 51 -9.97 -9.29 -0.27
CA HIS A 51 -11.02 -8.31 -0.56
C HIS A 51 -10.52 -6.86 -0.61
N HIS A 52 -9.54 -6.49 0.22
CA HIS A 52 -8.90 -5.17 0.18
C HIS A 52 -8.03 -5.01 -1.06
N MET A 53 -7.36 -6.09 -1.48
CA MET A 53 -6.56 -6.10 -2.71
C MET A 53 -7.45 -5.81 -3.92
N LEU A 54 -8.60 -6.50 -4.05
CA LEU A 54 -9.56 -6.24 -5.12
C LEU A 54 -10.11 -4.80 -5.10
N ALA A 55 -10.41 -4.26 -3.91
CA ALA A 55 -10.86 -2.88 -3.76
C ALA A 55 -9.79 -1.87 -4.19
N LEU A 56 -8.52 -2.14 -3.90
CA LEU A 56 -7.40 -1.31 -4.33
C LEU A 56 -7.15 -1.40 -5.84
N CYS A 57 -7.22 -2.61 -6.41
CA CYS A 57 -7.17 -2.83 -7.85
C CYS A 57 -8.25 -2.02 -8.58
N GLY A 58 -9.48 -1.98 -8.03
CA GLY A 58 -10.57 -1.17 -8.60
C GLY A 58 -10.35 0.35 -8.52
N VAL A 59 -9.53 0.83 -7.58
CA VAL A 59 -9.19 2.25 -7.44
C VAL A 59 -8.01 2.65 -8.33
N PHE A 60 -7.02 1.78 -8.45
CA PHE A 60 -5.77 2.05 -9.16
C PHE A 60 -5.73 1.50 -10.59
N ASP A 61 -6.78 0.79 -11.02
CA ASP A 61 -6.85 0.10 -12.32
C ASP A 61 -5.61 -0.79 -12.54
N CYS A 62 -5.28 -1.62 -11.54
CA CYS A 62 -4.10 -2.47 -11.53
C CYS A 62 -4.43 -3.93 -11.21
N GLU A 63 -3.51 -4.85 -11.50
CA GLU A 63 -3.66 -6.27 -11.18
C GLU A 63 -3.22 -6.56 -9.74
N PRO A 64 -3.76 -7.60 -9.09
CA PRO A 64 -3.38 -7.94 -7.71
C PRO A 64 -1.88 -8.25 -7.59
N GLU A 65 -1.25 -8.75 -8.65
CA GLU A 65 0.19 -9.01 -8.73
C GLU A 65 1.01 -7.73 -8.62
N ASP A 66 0.51 -6.58 -9.11
CA ASP A 66 1.18 -5.28 -8.99
C ASP A 66 1.17 -4.74 -7.54
N LEU A 67 0.26 -5.24 -6.70
CA LEU A 67 0.17 -4.91 -5.28
C LEU A 67 1.04 -5.80 -4.41
N LEU A 68 1.44 -6.96 -4.93
CA LEU A 68 2.34 -7.88 -4.24
C LEU A 68 3.76 -7.33 -4.36
N ASP A 69 4.38 -7.15 -3.20
CA ASP A 69 5.81 -6.96 -3.16
C ASP A 69 6.46 -8.27 -3.58
N GLY A 70 7.11 -8.31 -4.74
CA GLY A 70 7.96 -9.43 -5.10
C GLY A 70 8.96 -9.66 -3.96
N ASP A 71 8.97 -10.88 -3.41
CA ASP A 71 10.04 -11.34 -2.55
C ASP A 71 11.31 -11.33 -3.43
N GLU A 72 12.07 -10.24 -3.36
CA GLU A 72 13.46 -10.25 -3.81
C GLU A 72 14.22 -11.16 -2.84
N GLU A 73 14.41 -12.40 -3.27
CA GLU A 73 15.33 -13.40 -2.72
C GLU A 73 16.79 -12.96 -2.88
#